data_AF-A0A960MJ54-F1
#
_entry.id   AF-A0A960MJ54-F1
#
_cell.length_a   1.000
_cell.length_b   1.000
_cell.length_c   1.000
_cell.angle_alpha   90.00
_cell.angle_beta   90.00
_cell.angle_gamma   90.00
#
_symmetry.space_group_name_H-M   'P 1'
#
loop_
_entity.id
_entity.type
_entity.pdbx_description
1 polymer ?
#
loop_
_entity_poly.entity_id
_entity_poly.type
_entity_poly.pdbx_seq_one_letter_code
_entity_poly.pdbx_strand_id
1 'polypeptide(L)'
;MERQKRWQFVLITVVILLTLYNILPTVLFYSKPLNHPIGEKRAEAVAKAAVNRVNALEPQAIDWLKSYNKLLGLKASTLTLDADNPQLIHVRYNSSEDAETLRRHIPRAGSLIPFIPAQLSLIQDNVDQDPQVVTLQRAIPIHFDTTQVNSYFKFTPKRESDGSIAPLYQEIIDDRVMQVGLAVGGISENAQFLETILHHKHNPRSEEFLQILSHNILTYSKVFGESSPIAKRYYATFTQGPMENKKGAIDQLTRSFESYLDQLKLERISLQDAEAKKRESGGFLDTQDQQRLDFLKSK
;
A
#
# COMPACT_ATOMS: atom_id res chain seq x y z
N MET A 1 -36.82 18.86 19.04
CA MET A 1 -36.21 17.61 19.54
C MET A 1 -37.28 16.53 19.54
N GLU A 2 -37.30 15.67 18.52
CA GLU A 2 -38.24 14.56 18.45
C GLU A 2 -37.98 13.57 19.60
N ARG A 3 -39.02 13.22 20.36
CA ARG A 3 -38.94 12.22 21.43
C ARG A 3 -38.58 10.86 20.80
N GLN A 4 -37.40 10.33 21.15
CA GLN A 4 -37.01 8.96 20.77
C GLN A 4 -38.13 7.98 21.12
N LYS A 5 -38.57 7.22 20.11
CA LYS A 5 -39.67 6.25 20.28
C LYS A 5 -39.14 5.06 21.08
N ARG A 6 -39.88 4.61 22.10
CA ARG A 6 -39.49 3.48 22.98
C ARG A 6 -39.10 2.20 22.20
N TRP A 7 -39.66 2.00 21.01
CA TRP A 7 -39.34 0.86 20.16
C TRP A 7 -37.92 0.91 19.55
N GLN A 8 -37.39 2.12 19.28
CA GLN A 8 -36.00 2.29 18.82
C GLN A 8 -35.02 1.82 19.91
N PHE A 9 -35.34 2.05 21.19
CA PHE A 9 -34.52 1.57 22.31
C PHE A 9 -34.50 0.03 22.40
N VAL A 10 -35.67 -0.61 22.21
CA VAL A 10 -35.76 -2.08 22.15
C VAL A 10 -34.93 -2.63 20.99
N LEU A 11 -35.04 -2.02 19.81
CA LEU A 11 -34.30 -2.42 18.62
C LEU A 11 -32.79 -2.27 18.80
N ILE A 12 -32.33 -1.13 19.33
CA ILE A 12 -30.91 -0.90 19.67
C ILE A 12 -30.42 -1.96 20.65
N THR A 13 -31.20 -2.26 21.70
CA THR A 13 -30.84 -3.26 22.71
C THR A 13 -30.71 -4.66 22.10
N VAL A 14 -31.65 -5.07 21.25
CA VAL A 14 -31.61 -6.37 20.55
C VAL A 14 -30.40 -6.46 19.62
N VAL A 15 -30.11 -5.40 18.86
CA VAL A 15 -28.92 -5.35 17.99
C VAL A 15 -27.64 -5.48 18.82
N ILE A 16 -27.51 -4.74 19.92
CA ILE A 16 -26.33 -4.85 20.81
C ILE A 16 -26.19 -6.27 21.35
N LEU A 17 -27.27 -6.89 21.83
CA LEU A 17 -27.24 -8.26 22.36
C LEU A 17 -26.87 -9.30 21.29
N LEU A 18 -27.40 -9.17 20.07
CA LEU A 18 -27.01 -10.03 18.94
C LEU A 18 -25.55 -9.84 18.54
N THR A 19 -25.07 -8.60 18.57
CA THR A 19 -23.68 -8.26 18.27
C THR A 19 -22.75 -8.85 19.33
N LEU A 20 -23.09 -8.72 20.61
CA LEU A 20 -22.38 -9.35 21.71
C LEU A 20 -22.44 -10.88 21.60
N TYR A 21 -23.59 -11.48 21.33
CA TYR A 21 -23.73 -12.93 21.19
C TYR A 21 -22.84 -13.50 20.07
N ASN A 22 -22.68 -12.79 18.95
CA ASN A 22 -21.80 -13.21 17.86
C ASN A 22 -20.30 -12.94 18.14
N ILE A 23 -19.96 -11.82 18.77
CA ILE A 23 -18.57 -11.41 18.97
C ILE A 23 -17.96 -12.05 20.22
N LEU A 24 -18.72 -12.18 21.31
CA LEU A 24 -18.22 -12.59 22.63
C LEU A 24 -17.61 -14.01 22.63
N PRO A 25 -18.18 -15.04 21.97
CA PRO A 25 -17.54 -16.36 21.88
C PRO A 25 -16.19 -16.28 21.18
N THR A 26 -16.10 -15.46 20.14
CA THR A 26 -14.88 -15.24 19.35
C THR A 26 -13.82 -14.53 20.19
N VAL A 27 -14.20 -13.43 20.87
CA VAL A 27 -13.30 -12.71 21.78
C VAL A 27 -12.81 -13.61 22.90
N LEU A 28 -13.70 -14.38 23.53
CA LEU A 28 -13.35 -15.31 24.61
C LEU A 28 -12.45 -16.44 24.12
N PHE A 29 -12.64 -16.92 22.88
CA PHE A 29 -11.78 -17.94 22.29
C PHE A 29 -10.36 -17.40 22.03
N TYR A 30 -10.24 -16.20 21.47
CA TYR A 30 -8.94 -15.56 21.20
C TYR A 30 -8.28 -14.93 22.43
N SER A 31 -9.06 -14.64 23.48
CA SER A 31 -8.53 -14.13 24.76
C SER A 31 -8.04 -15.25 25.67
N LYS A 32 -8.21 -16.53 25.30
CA LYS A 32 -7.66 -17.63 26.10
C LYS A 32 -6.14 -17.46 26.16
N PRO A 33 -5.57 -17.26 27.36
CA PRO A 33 -4.13 -17.20 27.49
C PRO A 33 -3.54 -18.52 27.01
N LEU A 34 -2.32 -18.47 26.48
CA LEU A 34 -1.56 -19.68 26.22
C LEU A 34 -1.46 -20.48 27.53
N ASN A 35 -1.74 -21.78 27.47
CA ASN A 35 -1.69 -22.66 28.65
C ASN A 35 -0.32 -22.64 29.33
N HIS A 36 0.75 -22.37 28.57
CA HIS A 36 2.10 -22.17 29.06
C HIS A 36 2.80 -21.07 28.26
N PRO A 37 3.76 -20.33 28.86
CA PRO A 37 4.58 -19.37 28.13
C PRO A 37 5.36 -20.08 27.01
N ILE A 38 5.61 -19.35 25.92
CA ILE A 38 6.46 -19.84 24.83
C ILE A 38 7.90 -19.85 25.35
N GLY A 39 8.41 -21.05 25.62
CA GLY A 39 9.81 -21.25 25.97
C GLY A 39 10.73 -21.28 24.74
N GLU A 40 12.02 -21.15 24.99
CA GLU A 40 13.07 -21.10 23.97
C GLU A 40 13.00 -22.27 22.98
N LYS A 41 12.86 -23.51 23.46
CA LYS A 41 12.75 -24.71 22.60
C LYS A 41 11.59 -24.63 21.60
N ARG A 42 10.46 -24.07 22.04
CA ARG A 42 9.30 -23.88 21.16
C ARG A 42 9.54 -22.76 20.16
N ALA A 43 10.23 -21.69 20.57
CA ALA A 43 10.64 -20.61 19.67
C ALA A 43 11.64 -21.10 18.61
N GLU A 44 12.61 -21.93 18.99
CA GLU A 44 13.57 -22.54 18.07
C GLU A 44 12.88 -23.45 17.05
N ALA A 45 11.89 -24.25 17.48
CA ALA A 45 11.09 -25.06 16.56
C ALA A 45 10.32 -24.21 15.55
N VAL A 46 9.76 -23.07 15.99
CA VAL A 46 9.08 -22.11 15.11
C VAL A 46 10.06 -21.45 14.16
N ALA A 47 11.25 -21.06 14.63
CA ALA A 47 12.30 -20.48 13.79
C ALA A 47 12.77 -21.46 12.71
N LYS A 48 13.00 -22.74 13.07
CA LYS A 48 13.31 -23.81 12.12
C LYS A 48 12.18 -24.01 11.10
N ALA A 49 10.94 -24.01 11.55
CA ALA A 49 9.79 -24.11 10.65
C ALA A 49 9.69 -22.93 9.67
N ALA A 50 10.01 -21.71 10.11
CA ALA A 50 10.03 -20.52 9.26
C ALA A 50 11.14 -20.61 8.20
N VAL A 51 12.35 -20.97 8.61
CA VAL A 51 13.50 -21.23 7.70
C VAL A 51 13.14 -22.28 6.65
N ASN A 52 12.62 -23.43 7.09
CA ASN A 52 12.23 -24.50 6.19
C ASN A 52 11.12 -24.07 5.23
N ARG A 53 10.16 -23.26 5.70
CA ARG A 53 9.08 -22.74 4.85
C ARG A 53 9.61 -21.80 3.78
N VAL A 54 10.58 -20.95 4.08
CA VAL A 54 11.22 -20.07 3.09
C VAL A 54 12.00 -20.88 2.06
N ASN A 55 12.84 -21.82 2.51
CA ASN A 55 13.59 -22.71 1.62
C ASN A 55 12.67 -23.66 0.83
N ALA A 56 11.45 -23.94 1.30
CA ALA A 56 10.49 -24.72 0.52
C ALA A 56 9.91 -23.94 -0.66
N LEU A 57 10.02 -22.61 -0.69
CA LEU A 57 9.52 -21.79 -1.80
C LEU A 57 10.34 -21.97 -3.08
N GLU A 58 11.60 -22.36 -2.98
CA GLU A 58 12.47 -22.56 -4.15
C GLU A 58 12.00 -23.74 -5.01
N PRO A 59 11.86 -24.97 -4.46
CA PRO A 59 11.32 -26.09 -5.23
C PRO A 59 9.85 -25.87 -5.62
N GLN A 60 9.05 -25.18 -4.79
CA GLN A 60 7.66 -24.86 -5.14
C GLN A 60 7.56 -23.92 -6.35
N ALA A 61 8.46 -22.93 -6.47
CA ALA A 61 8.52 -22.04 -7.63
C ALA A 61 8.87 -22.84 -8.90
N ILE A 62 9.83 -23.75 -8.81
CA ILE A 62 10.22 -24.65 -9.90
C ILE A 62 9.02 -25.50 -10.34
N ASP A 63 8.32 -26.14 -9.40
CA ASP A 63 7.19 -27.02 -9.72
C ASP A 63 5.98 -26.26 -10.25
N TRP A 64 5.75 -25.05 -9.75
CA TRP A 64 4.75 -24.14 -10.31
C TRP A 64 5.09 -23.77 -11.76
N LEU A 65 6.35 -23.42 -12.05
CA LEU A 65 6.79 -23.09 -13.41
C LEU A 65 6.70 -24.27 -14.37
N LYS A 66 7.04 -25.49 -13.93
CA LYS A 66 6.83 -26.71 -14.71
C LYS A 66 5.35 -26.89 -15.07
N SER A 67 4.48 -26.72 -14.08
CA SER A 67 3.03 -26.84 -14.26
C SER A 67 2.50 -25.77 -15.22
N TYR A 68 3.00 -24.55 -15.08
CA TYR A 68 2.61 -23.42 -15.92
C TYR A 68 3.09 -23.58 -17.37
N ASN A 69 4.33 -24.02 -17.58
CA ASN A 69 4.84 -24.37 -18.92
C ASN A 69 3.99 -25.44 -19.59
N LYS A 70 3.60 -26.48 -18.84
CA LYS A 70 2.69 -27.51 -19.36
C LYS A 70 1.32 -26.94 -19.76
N LEU A 71 0.77 -25.98 -19.01
CA LEU A 71 -0.50 -25.32 -19.35
C LEU A 71 -0.39 -24.45 -20.61
N LEU A 72 0.75 -23.81 -20.82
CA LEU A 72 1.04 -23.04 -22.04
C LEU A 72 1.43 -23.93 -23.24
N GLY A 73 1.58 -25.24 -23.05
CA GLY A 73 2.06 -26.16 -24.08
C GLY A 73 3.55 -26.04 -24.40
N LEU A 74 4.31 -25.32 -23.56
CA LEU A 74 5.74 -25.08 -23.75
C LEU A 74 6.59 -26.21 -23.15
N LYS A 75 7.73 -26.50 -23.78
CA LYS A 75 8.71 -27.47 -23.27
C LYS A 75 10.05 -26.77 -22.98
N ALA A 76 10.27 -26.45 -21.71
CA ALA A 76 11.58 -25.97 -21.25
C ALA A 76 12.62 -27.09 -21.33
N SER A 77 13.81 -26.78 -21.82
CA SER A 77 14.97 -27.69 -21.87
C SER A 77 15.68 -27.77 -20.53
N THR A 78 15.85 -26.63 -19.85
CA THR A 78 16.36 -26.58 -18.48
C THR A 78 15.58 -25.58 -17.64
N LEU A 79 15.37 -25.92 -16.38
CA LEU A 79 14.78 -25.03 -15.39
C LEU A 79 15.60 -25.17 -14.10
N THR A 80 16.41 -24.15 -13.81
CA THR A 80 17.40 -24.20 -12.73
C THR A 80 17.36 -22.92 -11.92
N LEU A 81 17.46 -23.07 -10.60
CA LEU A 81 17.73 -21.98 -9.70
C LEU A 81 19.21 -21.60 -9.81
N ASP A 82 19.51 -20.31 -9.77
CA ASP A 82 20.90 -19.85 -9.72
C ASP A 82 21.49 -20.16 -8.34
N ALA A 83 22.66 -20.82 -8.32
CA ALA A 83 23.33 -21.25 -7.11
C ALA A 83 23.96 -20.07 -6.35
N ASP A 84 24.39 -19.03 -7.07
CA ASP A 84 25.00 -17.84 -6.48
C ASP A 84 23.92 -16.84 -6.04
N ASN A 85 22.75 -16.86 -6.69
CA ASN A 85 21.63 -15.98 -6.37
C ASN A 85 20.29 -16.74 -6.33
N PRO A 86 19.82 -17.17 -5.14
CA PRO A 86 18.59 -17.96 -5.01
C PRO A 86 17.32 -17.19 -5.40
N GLN A 87 17.42 -15.89 -5.63
CA GLN A 87 16.33 -15.08 -6.18
C GLN A 87 16.03 -15.44 -7.63
N LEU A 88 17.02 -15.90 -8.38
CA LEU A 88 16.95 -16.05 -9.83
C LEU A 88 16.61 -17.47 -10.25
N ILE A 89 15.68 -17.58 -11.19
CA ILE A 89 15.34 -18.83 -11.85
C ILE A 89 15.56 -18.65 -13.34
N HIS A 90 16.42 -19.49 -13.92
CA HIS A 90 16.68 -19.50 -15.35
C HIS A 90 15.87 -20.62 -16.01
N VAL A 91 15.07 -20.23 -17.00
CA VAL A 91 14.29 -21.15 -17.83
C VAL A 91 14.82 -21.06 -19.25
N ARG A 92 15.36 -22.16 -19.77
CA ARG A 92 15.83 -22.24 -21.16
C ARG A 92 14.83 -23.02 -22.00
N TYR A 93 14.62 -22.57 -23.22
CA TYR A 93 13.80 -23.24 -24.23
C TYR A 93 14.66 -23.64 -25.43
N ASN A 94 14.11 -24.52 -26.28
CA ASN A 94 14.75 -24.86 -27.56
C ASN A 94 14.39 -23.87 -28.68
N SER A 95 13.29 -23.12 -28.50
CA SER A 95 12.80 -22.11 -29.43
C SER A 95 12.73 -20.74 -28.75
N SER A 96 13.13 -19.68 -29.46
CA SER A 96 12.98 -18.30 -28.98
C SER A 96 11.51 -17.89 -28.90
N GLU A 97 10.63 -18.48 -29.71
CA GLU A 97 9.19 -18.21 -29.69
C GLU A 97 8.53 -18.71 -28.40
N ASP A 98 8.98 -19.86 -27.89
CA ASP A 98 8.53 -20.41 -26.61
C ASP A 98 8.95 -19.50 -25.44
N ALA A 99 10.18 -19.00 -25.50
CA ALA A 99 10.72 -18.06 -24.51
C ALA A 99 9.91 -16.75 -24.49
N GLU A 100 9.60 -16.19 -25.67
CA GLU A 100 8.75 -15.00 -25.81
C GLU A 100 7.33 -15.21 -25.28
N THR A 101 6.76 -16.39 -25.54
CA THR A 101 5.43 -16.74 -25.03
C THR A 101 5.42 -16.73 -23.50
N LEU A 102 6.43 -17.31 -22.86
CA LEU A 102 6.56 -17.22 -21.40
C LEU A 102 6.74 -15.77 -20.94
N ARG A 103 7.65 -14.99 -21.55
CA ARG A 103 7.90 -13.57 -21.20
C ARG A 103 6.62 -12.74 -21.21
N ARG A 104 5.75 -12.97 -22.19
CA ARG A 104 4.48 -12.25 -22.33
C ARG A 104 3.47 -12.58 -21.22
N HIS A 105 3.39 -13.84 -20.81
CA HIS A 105 2.35 -14.30 -19.91
C HIS A 105 2.75 -14.33 -18.43
N ILE A 106 4.05 -14.48 -18.15
CA ILE A 106 4.54 -14.65 -16.77
C ILE A 106 4.28 -13.46 -15.85
N PRO A 107 4.35 -12.17 -16.26
CA PRO A 107 4.17 -11.07 -15.31
C PRO A 107 2.76 -11.05 -14.70
N ARG A 108 1.76 -11.42 -15.52
CA ARG A 108 0.38 -11.55 -15.06
C ARG A 108 0.17 -12.84 -14.27
N ALA A 109 0.68 -13.99 -14.73
CA ALA A 109 0.46 -15.25 -14.03
C ALA A 109 1.20 -15.32 -12.69
N GLY A 110 2.44 -14.83 -12.64
CA GLY A 110 3.27 -14.81 -11.44
C GLY A 110 2.74 -13.87 -10.36
N SER A 111 2.12 -12.74 -10.72
CA SER A 111 1.44 -11.84 -9.77
C SER A 111 0.10 -12.40 -9.25
N LEU A 112 -0.52 -13.34 -9.96
CA LEU A 112 -1.76 -14.00 -9.53
C LEU A 112 -1.53 -15.14 -8.53
N ILE A 113 -0.28 -15.45 -8.19
CA ILE A 113 0.01 -16.41 -7.12
C ILE A 113 -0.51 -15.82 -5.79
N PRO A 114 -1.47 -16.48 -5.10
CA PRO A 114 -2.21 -15.90 -3.99
C PRO A 114 -1.35 -15.69 -2.73
N PHE A 115 -0.19 -16.36 -2.67
CA PHE A 115 0.78 -16.19 -1.61
C PHE A 115 1.90 -15.27 -2.10
N ILE A 116 1.88 -14.02 -1.66
CA ILE A 116 2.82 -12.96 -2.10
C ILE A 116 4.28 -13.40 -2.08
N PRO A 117 4.79 -14.08 -1.03
CA PRO A 117 6.20 -14.53 -1.01
C PRO A 117 6.58 -15.56 -2.08
N ALA A 118 5.59 -16.23 -2.68
CA ALA A 118 5.79 -17.18 -3.78
C ALA A 118 5.57 -16.53 -5.17
N GLN A 119 5.26 -15.23 -5.23
CA GLN A 119 5.08 -14.53 -6.51
C GLN A 119 6.39 -14.50 -7.29
N LEU A 120 6.23 -14.51 -8.61
CA LEU A 120 7.32 -14.51 -9.58
C LEU A 120 7.17 -13.29 -10.50
N SER A 121 8.27 -12.59 -10.72
CA SER A 121 8.36 -11.47 -11.66
C SER A 121 9.34 -11.79 -12.78
N LEU A 122 9.16 -11.16 -13.93
CA LEU A 122 10.13 -11.19 -15.01
C LEU A 122 11.20 -10.13 -14.74
N ILE A 123 12.47 -10.46 -14.93
CA ILE A 123 13.54 -9.46 -14.93
C ILE A 123 13.50 -8.72 -16.27
N GLN A 124 13.20 -7.42 -16.22
CA GLN A 124 13.08 -6.58 -17.41
C GLN A 124 14.45 -6.24 -18.03
N ASP A 125 15.53 -6.27 -17.23
CA ASP A 125 16.86 -5.80 -17.64
C ASP A 125 17.74 -6.85 -18.35
N ASN A 126 17.23 -8.07 -18.59
CA ASN A 126 17.97 -9.15 -19.30
C ASN A 126 17.42 -9.41 -20.71
N VAL A 127 17.28 -8.36 -21.52
CA VAL A 127 16.96 -8.51 -22.95
C VAL A 127 18.16 -9.01 -23.78
N ASP A 128 19.41 -8.98 -23.28
CA ASP A 128 20.57 -8.89 -24.19
C ASP A 128 21.69 -9.95 -24.11
N GLN A 129 21.45 -11.25 -23.89
CA GLN A 129 22.50 -12.27 -24.22
C GLN A 129 22.01 -13.55 -24.91
N ASP A 130 20.84 -14.11 -24.54
CA ASP A 130 20.32 -15.35 -25.15
C ASP A 130 18.79 -15.26 -25.36
N PRO A 131 18.29 -15.24 -26.61
CA PRO A 131 16.86 -15.13 -26.89
C PRO A 131 16.06 -16.37 -26.41
N GLN A 132 16.73 -17.48 -26.09
CA GLN A 132 16.10 -18.72 -25.63
C GLN A 132 16.00 -18.82 -24.11
N VAL A 133 16.58 -17.88 -23.36
CA VAL A 133 16.61 -17.90 -21.89
C VAL A 133 15.69 -16.84 -21.30
N VAL A 134 14.82 -17.26 -20.40
CA VAL A 134 13.94 -16.39 -19.62
C VAL A 134 14.40 -16.44 -18.17
N THR A 135 14.75 -15.27 -17.62
CA THR A 135 15.14 -15.15 -16.21
C THR A 135 13.99 -14.58 -15.41
N LEU A 136 13.59 -15.33 -14.40
CA LEU A 136 12.52 -14.97 -13.47
C LEU A 136 13.12 -14.66 -12.11
N GLN A 137 12.44 -13.78 -11.38
CA GLN A 137 12.84 -13.31 -10.07
C GLN A 137 11.77 -13.72 -9.05
N ARG A 138 12.23 -14.28 -7.93
CA ARG A 138 11.41 -14.57 -6.75
C ARG A 138 11.29 -13.35 -5.85
N ALA A 139 10.18 -13.25 -5.13
CA ALA A 139 9.97 -12.21 -4.13
C ALA A 139 10.94 -12.30 -2.93
N ILE A 140 11.35 -13.52 -2.54
CA ILE A 140 12.31 -13.75 -1.45
C ILE A 140 13.68 -14.11 -2.03
N PRO A 141 14.73 -13.28 -1.82
CA PRO A 141 16.06 -13.47 -2.41
C PRO A 141 17.05 -14.24 -1.53
N ILE A 142 16.57 -14.99 -0.53
CA ILE A 142 17.42 -15.61 0.48
C ILE A 142 17.17 -17.11 0.58
N HIS A 143 18.27 -17.84 0.68
CA HIS A 143 18.30 -19.24 1.11
C HIS A 143 18.91 -19.27 2.52
N PHE A 144 18.22 -19.90 3.46
CA PHE A 144 18.68 -19.99 4.84
C PHE A 144 19.44 -21.29 5.09
N ASP A 145 20.56 -21.23 5.79
CA ASP A 145 21.20 -22.45 6.31
C ASP A 145 20.39 -23.00 7.49
N THR A 146 19.80 -24.17 7.32
CA THR A 146 19.00 -24.85 8.35
C THR A 146 19.78 -25.22 9.61
N THR A 147 21.12 -25.20 9.55
CA THR A 147 21.99 -25.45 10.71
C THR A 147 22.29 -24.19 11.51
N GLN A 148 22.15 -23.01 10.91
CA GLN A 148 22.47 -21.70 11.51
C GLN A 148 21.24 -20.90 11.92
N VAL A 149 20.13 -21.57 12.25
CA VAL A 149 18.87 -20.87 12.62
C VAL A 149 19.07 -19.86 13.76
N ASN A 150 19.94 -20.17 14.72
CA ASN A 150 20.22 -19.31 15.87
C ASN A 150 21.00 -18.04 15.51
N SER A 151 21.63 -17.94 14.34
CA SER A 151 22.22 -16.68 13.87
C SER A 151 21.18 -15.76 13.23
N TYR A 152 20.07 -16.30 12.72
CA TYR A 152 19.01 -15.52 12.08
C TYR A 152 17.90 -15.11 13.06
N PHE A 153 17.65 -15.91 14.09
CA PHE A 153 16.58 -15.69 15.06
C PHE A 153 17.13 -15.65 16.48
N LYS A 154 16.70 -14.64 17.24
CA LYS A 154 17.03 -14.50 18.67
C LYS A 154 15.77 -14.65 19.51
N PHE A 155 15.85 -15.50 20.54
CA PHE A 155 14.81 -15.63 21.54
C PHE A 155 15.03 -14.63 22.68
N THR A 156 13.95 -14.04 23.17
CA THR A 156 13.93 -13.29 24.45
C THR A 156 12.69 -13.68 25.23
N PRO A 157 12.81 -14.02 26.53
CA PRO A 157 11.65 -14.16 27.38
C PRO A 157 11.00 -12.79 27.63
N LYS A 158 9.77 -12.79 28.16
CA LYS A 158 9.12 -11.54 28.61
C LYS A 158 9.74 -11.00 29.89
N ARG A 159 10.16 -11.90 30.78
CA ARG A 159 10.79 -11.60 32.07
C ARG A 159 12.00 -12.48 32.27
N GLU A 160 13.02 -11.91 32.89
CA GLU A 160 14.21 -12.63 33.32
C GLU A 160 13.94 -13.41 34.62
N SER A 161 14.91 -14.24 35.03
CA SER A 161 14.81 -15.06 36.25
C SER A 161 14.68 -14.24 37.54
N ASP A 162 15.10 -12.98 37.52
CA ASP A 162 14.97 -12.03 38.65
C ASP A 162 13.59 -11.33 38.70
N GLY A 163 12.70 -11.61 37.74
CA GLY A 163 11.38 -11.01 37.62
C GLY A 163 11.35 -9.65 36.90
N SER A 164 12.50 -9.10 36.52
CA SER A 164 12.60 -7.90 35.68
C SER A 164 12.13 -8.18 34.25
N ILE A 165 11.78 -7.12 33.51
CA ILE A 165 11.42 -7.25 32.09
C ILE A 165 12.70 -7.43 31.28
N ALA A 166 12.73 -8.41 30.38
CA ALA A 166 13.92 -8.63 29.55
C ALA A 166 14.18 -7.40 28.66
N PRO A 167 15.42 -6.88 28.59
CA PRO A 167 15.73 -5.66 27.85
C PRO A 167 15.31 -5.72 26.38
N LEU A 168 15.62 -6.83 25.69
CA LEU A 168 15.24 -7.00 24.28
C LEU A 168 13.73 -7.07 24.08
N TYR A 169 12.99 -7.63 25.03
CA TYR A 169 11.52 -7.61 24.98
C TYR A 169 10.99 -6.19 25.14
N GLN A 170 11.57 -5.39 26.05
CA GLN A 170 11.19 -4.01 26.24
C GLN A 170 11.47 -3.16 24.99
N GLU A 171 12.64 -3.32 24.36
CA GLU A 171 12.97 -2.63 23.11
C GLU A 171 11.94 -2.90 22.00
N ILE A 172 11.49 -4.15 21.85
CA ILE A 172 10.45 -4.51 20.87
C ILE A 172 9.13 -3.80 21.20
N ILE A 173 8.74 -3.73 22.47
CA ILE A 173 7.51 -3.03 22.89
C ILE A 173 7.64 -1.53 22.63
N ASP A 174 8.77 -0.93 22.99
CA ASP A 174 9.01 0.50 22.83
C ASP A 174 8.99 0.89 21.34
N ASP A 175 9.57 0.08 20.45
CA ASP A 175 9.47 0.28 18.99
C ASP A 175 8.02 0.21 18.49
N ARG A 176 7.23 -0.75 18.98
CA ARG A 176 5.80 -0.83 18.61
C ARG A 176 4.99 0.33 19.14
N VAL A 177 5.25 0.77 20.37
CA VAL A 177 4.60 1.95 20.96
C VAL A 177 4.99 3.19 20.16
N MET A 178 6.25 3.32 19.74
CA MET A 178 6.71 4.40 18.88
C MET A 178 6.01 4.35 17.52
N GLN A 179 5.89 3.18 16.87
CA GLN A 179 5.17 3.04 15.60
C GLN A 179 3.69 3.43 15.72
N VAL A 180 3.02 3.02 16.80
CA VAL A 180 1.63 3.45 17.08
C VAL A 180 1.59 4.95 17.35
N GLY A 181 2.55 5.48 18.10
CA GLY A 181 2.70 6.91 18.36
C GLY A 181 2.89 7.72 17.08
N LEU A 182 3.72 7.25 16.14
CA LEU A 182 3.91 7.85 14.82
C LEU A 182 2.67 7.71 13.94
N ALA A 183 1.99 6.57 13.96
CA ALA A 183 0.76 6.38 13.19
C ALA A 183 -0.40 7.27 13.69
N VAL A 184 -0.49 7.50 15.00
CA VAL A 184 -1.58 8.27 15.61
C VAL A 184 -1.25 9.75 15.74
N GLY A 185 0.00 10.09 16.05
CA GLY A 185 0.45 11.46 16.37
C GLY A 185 1.58 11.99 15.49
N GLY A 186 2.11 11.18 14.57
CA GLY A 186 3.08 11.62 13.57
C GLY A 186 2.46 12.52 12.50
N ILE A 187 3.30 12.98 11.57
CA ILE A 187 2.88 13.90 10.51
C ILE A 187 1.91 13.17 9.59
N SER A 188 0.68 13.67 9.47
CA SER A 188 -0.29 13.09 8.55
C SER A 188 0.07 13.40 7.11
N GLU A 189 -0.37 12.55 6.17
CA GLU A 189 -0.20 12.79 4.74
C GLU A 189 -0.82 14.13 4.30
N ASN A 190 -2.01 14.47 4.81
CA ASN A 190 -2.65 15.76 4.55
C ASN A 190 -1.82 16.94 5.07
N ALA A 191 -1.13 16.77 6.20
CA ALA A 191 -0.22 17.79 6.73
C ALA A 191 1.03 17.93 5.86
N GLN A 192 1.57 16.85 5.30
CA GLN A 192 2.70 16.90 4.36
C GLN A 192 2.33 17.61 3.05
N PHE A 193 1.13 17.33 2.52
CA PHE A 193 0.61 18.06 1.35
C PHE A 193 0.44 19.55 1.66
N LEU A 194 -0.15 19.88 2.80
CA LEU A 194 -0.30 21.26 3.24
C LEU A 194 1.06 21.95 3.37
N GLU A 195 2.01 21.34 4.07
CA GLU A 195 3.37 21.88 4.23
C GLU A 195 4.02 22.15 2.87
N THR A 196 3.91 21.21 1.93
CA THR A 196 4.46 21.37 0.58
C THR A 196 3.84 22.54 -0.16
N ILE A 197 2.51 22.70 -0.08
CA ILE A 197 1.78 23.84 -0.67
C ILE A 197 2.25 25.17 -0.05
N LEU A 198 2.42 25.21 1.27
CA LEU A 198 2.81 26.44 1.97
C LEU A 198 4.25 26.86 1.67
N HIS A 199 5.16 25.91 1.52
CA HIS A 199 6.58 26.19 1.27
C HIS A 199 6.95 26.33 -0.23
N HIS A 200 6.10 25.88 -1.15
CA HIS A 200 6.40 25.87 -2.59
C HIS A 200 5.26 26.46 -3.45
N LYS A 201 4.79 27.68 -3.12
CA LYS A 201 3.60 28.34 -3.68
C LYS A 201 3.55 28.59 -5.21
N HIS A 202 4.58 28.20 -5.96
CA HIS A 202 4.67 28.33 -7.42
C HIS A 202 5.24 27.09 -8.12
N ASN A 203 5.30 25.95 -7.42
CA ASN A 203 5.74 24.69 -8.01
C ASN A 203 4.52 23.99 -8.66
N PRO A 204 4.59 23.48 -9.89
CA PRO A 204 3.50 22.68 -10.48
C PRO A 204 3.01 21.53 -9.58
N ARG A 205 3.91 20.94 -8.77
CA ARG A 205 3.53 19.92 -7.77
C ARG A 205 2.62 20.46 -6.66
N SER A 206 2.72 21.74 -6.31
CA SER A 206 1.83 22.35 -5.31
C SER A 206 0.38 22.42 -5.81
N GLU A 207 0.17 22.62 -7.10
CA GLU A 207 -1.15 22.62 -7.73
C GLU A 207 -1.75 21.20 -7.74
N GLU A 208 -0.95 20.18 -8.01
CA GLU A 208 -1.36 18.77 -7.89
C GLU A 208 -1.80 18.43 -6.46
N PHE A 209 -1.05 18.86 -5.45
CA PHE A 209 -1.44 18.64 -4.05
C PHE A 209 -2.69 19.43 -3.64
N LEU A 210 -2.89 20.65 -4.15
CA LEU A 210 -4.15 21.38 -3.97
C LEU A 210 -5.32 20.59 -4.57
N GLN A 211 -5.16 20.03 -5.77
CA GLN A 211 -6.21 19.19 -6.37
C GLN A 211 -6.50 17.95 -5.53
N ILE A 212 -5.48 17.24 -5.06
CA ILE A 212 -5.64 16.04 -4.20
C ILE A 212 -6.36 16.41 -2.91
N LEU A 213 -5.93 17.46 -2.20
CA LEU A 213 -6.58 17.91 -0.97
C LEU A 213 -8.04 18.31 -1.20
N SER A 214 -8.33 19.07 -2.26
CA SER A 214 -9.71 19.46 -2.60
C SER A 214 -10.60 18.25 -2.86
N HIS A 215 -10.09 17.26 -3.62
CA HIS A 215 -10.81 16.05 -3.93
C HIS A 215 -11.08 15.25 -2.65
N ASN A 216 -10.09 15.11 -1.78
CA ASN A 216 -10.23 14.36 -0.55
C ASN A 216 -11.22 15.04 0.40
N ILE A 217 -11.18 16.38 0.55
CA ILE A 217 -12.15 17.15 1.34
C ILE A 217 -13.57 16.91 0.83
N LEU A 218 -13.79 17.04 -0.48
CA LEU A 218 -15.12 16.86 -1.08
C LEU A 218 -15.62 15.42 -0.93
N THR A 219 -14.76 14.44 -1.16
CA THR A 219 -15.10 13.01 -1.03
C THR A 219 -15.48 12.68 0.41
N TYR A 220 -14.68 13.11 1.39
CA TYR A 220 -14.99 12.90 2.81
C TYR A 220 -16.27 13.61 3.25
N SER A 221 -16.47 14.86 2.82
CA SER A 221 -17.69 15.62 3.09
C SER A 221 -18.92 14.92 2.51
N LYS A 222 -18.84 14.42 1.27
CA LYS A 222 -19.95 13.73 0.60
C LYS A 222 -20.32 12.39 1.26
N VAL A 223 -19.33 11.64 1.74
CA VAL A 223 -19.55 10.30 2.32
C VAL A 223 -20.02 10.39 3.78
N PHE A 224 -19.39 11.24 4.59
CA PHE A 224 -19.62 11.26 6.04
C PHE A 224 -20.39 12.48 6.54
N GLY A 225 -20.56 13.51 5.71
CA GLY A 225 -21.12 14.80 6.10
C GLY A 225 -20.12 15.68 6.85
N GLU A 226 -20.19 17.00 6.62
CA GLU A 226 -19.22 18.00 7.10
C GLU A 226 -19.10 18.08 8.62
N SER A 227 -20.20 17.83 9.35
CA SER A 227 -20.27 17.99 10.81
C SER A 227 -20.07 16.69 11.58
N SER A 228 -19.89 15.56 10.89
CA SER A 228 -19.73 14.27 11.54
C SER A 228 -18.46 14.20 12.39
N PRO A 229 -18.46 13.39 13.47
CA PRO A 229 -17.24 13.16 14.25
C PRO A 229 -16.07 12.61 13.42
N ILE A 230 -16.38 11.86 12.36
CA ILE A 230 -15.38 11.29 11.44
C ILE A 230 -14.78 12.41 10.57
N ALA A 231 -15.60 13.27 9.98
CA ALA A 231 -15.12 14.41 9.19
C ALA A 231 -14.27 15.37 10.04
N LYS A 232 -14.67 15.65 11.28
CA LYS A 232 -13.87 16.48 12.21
C LYS A 232 -12.50 15.88 12.50
N ARG A 233 -12.42 14.55 12.72
CA ARG A 233 -11.13 13.85 12.90
C ARG A 233 -10.29 13.94 11.64
N TYR A 234 -10.89 13.73 10.48
CA TYR A 234 -10.22 13.89 9.20
C TYR A 234 -9.67 15.31 9.01
N TYR A 235 -10.45 16.37 9.27
CA TYR A 235 -9.97 17.75 9.16
C TYR A 235 -8.84 18.09 10.14
N ALA A 236 -8.81 17.46 11.32
CA ALA A 236 -7.71 17.65 12.26
C ALA A 236 -6.36 17.17 11.70
N THR A 237 -6.36 16.20 10.78
CA THR A 237 -5.13 15.65 10.17
C THR A 237 -4.35 16.71 9.39
N PHE A 238 -5.01 17.70 8.78
CA PHE A 238 -4.35 18.73 7.95
C PHE A 238 -3.32 19.56 8.73
N THR A 239 -3.47 19.69 10.05
CA THR A 239 -2.54 20.44 10.92
C THR A 239 -1.79 19.53 11.89
N GLN A 240 -1.84 18.22 11.65
CA GLN A 240 -1.11 17.21 12.39
C GLN A 240 0.30 17.10 11.78
N GLY A 241 1.14 18.10 12.03
CA GLY A 241 2.51 18.22 11.54
C GLY A 241 3.26 19.33 12.27
N PRO A 242 4.51 19.64 11.90
CA PRO A 242 5.36 20.65 12.54
C PRO A 242 4.94 22.09 12.15
N MET A 243 3.67 22.41 12.36
CA MET A 243 3.08 23.71 12.04
C MET A 243 3.08 24.59 13.29
N GLU A 244 3.90 25.63 13.33
CA GLU A 244 3.95 26.57 14.46
C GLU A 244 2.62 27.30 14.68
N ASN A 245 1.94 27.67 13.59
CA ASN A 245 0.65 28.36 13.62
C ASN A 245 -0.41 27.62 12.79
N LYS A 246 -1.12 26.69 13.43
CA LYS A 246 -2.18 25.86 12.79
C LYS A 246 -3.27 26.69 12.13
N LYS A 247 -3.72 27.77 12.78
CA LYS A 247 -4.78 28.63 12.23
C LYS A 247 -4.27 29.37 10.99
N GLY A 248 -3.06 29.94 11.08
CA GLY A 248 -2.42 30.60 9.94
C GLY A 248 -2.18 29.67 8.76
N ALA A 249 -1.85 28.40 9.01
CA ALA A 249 -1.67 27.40 7.95
C ALA A 249 -2.99 27.13 7.20
N ILE A 250 -4.11 27.00 7.92
CA ILE A 250 -5.43 26.84 7.30
C ILE A 250 -5.86 28.09 6.54
N ASP A 251 -5.64 29.29 7.10
CA ASP A 251 -5.95 30.54 6.40
C ASP A 251 -5.15 30.67 5.09
N GLN A 252 -3.87 30.26 5.10
CA GLN A 252 -3.04 30.23 3.90
C GLN A 252 -3.46 29.15 2.90
N LEU A 253 -3.91 27.98 3.37
CA LEU A 253 -4.48 26.95 2.50
C LEU A 253 -5.72 27.46 1.78
N THR A 254 -6.64 28.10 2.51
CA THR A 254 -7.86 28.70 1.94
C THR A 254 -7.51 29.72 0.85
N ARG A 255 -6.55 30.61 1.12
CA ARG A 255 -6.06 31.58 0.11
C ARG A 255 -5.42 30.89 -1.10
N SER A 256 -4.76 29.76 -0.89
CA SER A 256 -4.15 28.99 -1.99
C SER A 256 -5.23 28.35 -2.87
N PHE A 257 -6.32 27.84 -2.27
CA PHE A 257 -7.49 27.39 -3.02
C PHE A 257 -8.16 28.52 -3.80
N GLU A 258 -8.36 29.68 -3.17
CA GLU A 258 -8.95 30.86 -3.82
C GLU A 258 -8.10 31.33 -5.00
N SER A 259 -6.78 31.48 -4.79
CA SER A 259 -5.84 31.87 -5.83
C SER A 259 -5.81 30.88 -7.00
N TYR A 260 -5.81 29.58 -6.71
CA TYR A 260 -5.82 28.55 -7.74
C TYR A 260 -7.14 28.54 -8.52
N LEU A 261 -8.26 28.74 -7.84
CA LEU A 261 -9.57 28.89 -8.49
C LEU A 261 -9.58 30.10 -9.44
N ASP A 262 -9.02 31.23 -9.03
CA ASP A 262 -8.97 32.42 -9.86
C ASP A 262 -8.03 32.25 -11.07
N GLN A 263 -6.91 31.54 -10.91
CA GLN A 263 -6.06 31.13 -12.04
C GLN A 263 -6.83 30.26 -13.05
N LEU A 264 -7.59 29.27 -12.59
CA LEU A 264 -8.41 28.42 -13.47
C LEU A 264 -9.50 29.22 -14.20
N LYS A 265 -10.11 30.22 -13.55
CA LYS A 265 -11.09 31.11 -14.22
C LYS A 265 -10.42 31.95 -15.31
N LEU A 266 -9.24 32.52 -15.03
CA LEU A 266 -8.48 33.30 -16.00
C LEU A 266 -8.03 32.43 -17.19
N GLU A 267 -7.54 31.22 -16.92
CA GLU A 267 -7.18 30.22 -17.94
C GLU A 267 -8.39 29.92 -18.83
N ARG A 268 -9.56 29.64 -18.23
CA ARG A 268 -10.80 29.40 -18.96
C ARG A 268 -11.19 30.58 -19.86
N ILE A 269 -11.16 31.81 -19.36
CA ILE A 269 -11.49 33.01 -20.14
C ILE A 269 -10.51 33.16 -21.31
N SER A 270 -9.21 32.99 -21.07
CA SER A 270 -8.19 33.11 -22.11
C SER A 270 -8.37 32.07 -23.23
N LEU A 271 -8.72 30.83 -22.88
CA LEU A 271 -9.00 29.76 -23.84
C LEU A 271 -10.31 30.01 -24.61
N GLN A 272 -11.34 30.56 -23.96
CA GLN A 272 -12.59 30.94 -24.63
C GLN A 272 -12.38 32.08 -25.63
N ASP A 273 -11.61 33.09 -25.25
CA ASP A 273 -11.27 34.21 -26.15
C ASP A 273 -10.39 33.74 -27.32
N ALA A 274 -9.47 32.81 -27.08
CA ALA A 274 -8.67 32.18 -28.13
C ALA A 274 -9.52 31.32 -29.08
N GLU A 275 -10.50 30.56 -28.54
CA GLU A 275 -11.49 29.81 -29.32
C GLU A 275 -12.31 30.75 -30.23
N ALA A 276 -12.80 31.87 -29.68
CA ALA A 276 -13.58 32.86 -30.41
C ALA A 276 -12.77 33.50 -31.56
N LYS A 277 -11.55 33.97 -31.26
CA LYS A 277 -10.65 34.57 -32.27
C LYS A 277 -10.28 33.59 -33.38
N LYS A 278 -10.00 32.33 -33.04
CA LYS A 278 -9.68 31.31 -34.07
C LYS A 278 -10.90 30.96 -34.91
N ARG A 279 -12.10 30.88 -34.31
CA ARG A 279 -13.35 30.67 -35.06
C ARG A 279 -13.65 31.80 -36.03
N GLU A 280 -13.40 33.05 -35.67
CA GLU A 280 -13.52 34.20 -36.57
C GLU A 280 -12.57 34.09 -37.78
N SER A 281 -11.39 33.50 -37.59
CA SER A 281 -10.43 33.19 -38.66
C SER A 281 -10.68 31.86 -39.39
N GLY A 282 -11.78 31.16 -39.09
CA GLY A 282 -12.12 29.86 -39.71
C GLY A 282 -11.33 28.65 -39.20
N GLY A 283 -10.60 28.80 -38.10
CA GLY A 283 -9.79 27.75 -37.46
C GLY A 283 -10.36 27.28 -36.13
N PHE A 284 -9.77 26.21 -35.59
CA PHE A 284 -10.10 25.65 -34.28
C PHE A 284 -8.91 25.78 -33.31
N LEU A 285 -9.17 25.61 -32.01
CA LEU A 285 -8.11 25.47 -31.02
C LEU A 285 -7.29 24.20 -31.30
N ASP A 286 -6.07 24.15 -30.78
CA ASP A 286 -5.32 22.89 -30.82
C ASP A 286 -6.01 21.83 -29.95
N THR A 287 -5.76 20.56 -30.25
CA THR A 287 -6.42 19.41 -29.61
C THR A 287 -6.22 19.43 -28.09
N GLN A 288 -5.03 19.82 -27.61
CA GLN A 288 -4.74 19.93 -26.19
C GLN A 288 -5.51 21.07 -25.50
N ASP A 289 -5.52 22.25 -26.11
CA ASP A 289 -6.25 23.43 -25.61
C ASP A 289 -7.75 23.19 -25.59
N GLN A 290 -8.27 22.48 -26.59
CA GLN A 290 -9.69 22.14 -26.67
C GLN A 290 -10.10 21.12 -25.60
N GLN A 291 -9.29 20.07 -25.39
CA GLN A 291 -9.50 19.13 -24.28
C GLN A 291 -9.43 19.82 -22.92
N ARG A 292 -8.49 20.75 -22.75
CA ARG A 292 -8.33 21.53 -21.51
C ARG A 292 -9.54 22.43 -21.27
N LEU A 293 -10.01 23.12 -22.30
CA LEU A 293 -11.19 23.99 -22.22
C LEU A 293 -12.46 23.19 -21.90
N ASP A 294 -12.65 22.03 -22.53
CA ASP A 294 -13.80 21.15 -22.26
C ASP A 294 -13.78 20.62 -20.82
N PHE A 295 -12.59 20.25 -20.32
CA PHE A 295 -12.42 19.89 -18.91
C PHE A 295 -12.83 21.03 -17.97
N LEU A 296 -12.37 22.26 -18.24
CA LEU A 296 -12.70 23.46 -17.45
C LEU A 296 -14.17 23.90 -17.57
N LYS A 297 -14.88 23.51 -18.64
CA LYS A 297 -16.33 23.73 -18.81
C LYS A 297 -17.18 22.67 -18.08
N SER A 298 -16.64 21.45 -17.89
CA SER A 298 -17.37 20.31 -17.32
C SER A 298 -17.45 20.28 -15.78
N LYS A 299 -16.68 21.14 -15.09
CA LYS A 299 -16.60 21.25 -13.63
C LYS A 299 -17.18 22.56 -13.13
#